data_AF-A0A5S3Y7H7-F1
#
_entry.id   AF-A0A5S3Y7H7-F1
#
_cell.length_a   1.000
_cell.length_b   1.000
_cell.length_c   1.000
_cell.angle_alpha   90.00
_cell.angle_beta   90.00
_cell.angle_gamma   90.00
#
_symmetry.space_group_name_H-M   'P 1'
#
loop_
_entity.id
_entity.type
_entity.pdbx_description
1 polymer ?
#
loop_
_entity_poly.entity_id
_entity_poly.type
_entity_poly.pdbx_seq_one_letter_code
_entity_poly.pdbx_strand_id
1 'polypeptide(L)'
;MTQLNKKNFFAKLGILHREKVTLAGLGDVYVKALTVKEGEEFERLAYNTDGQFKDDTSAKSLMVIMTVEDKGGNKLFNLDDLEQLTSMPAAPINKLFSAAMKLNSITENDIEELKKN
;
A
#
# COMPACT_ATOMS: atom_id res chain seq x y z
N MET A 1 -24.55 17.37 -16.66
CA MET A 1 -23.29 16.61 -16.45
C MET A 1 -22.14 17.57 -16.61
N THR A 2 -21.28 17.74 -15.61
CA THR A 2 -20.11 18.62 -15.72
C THR A 2 -19.10 17.94 -16.64
N GLN A 3 -18.76 18.58 -17.75
CA GLN A 3 -17.75 18.06 -18.69
C GLN A 3 -16.39 17.98 -17.98
N LEU A 4 -15.69 16.87 -18.15
CA LEU A 4 -14.35 16.68 -17.63
C LEU A 4 -13.41 17.75 -18.23
N ASN A 5 -12.66 18.46 -17.40
CA ASN A 5 -11.64 19.40 -17.87
C ASN A 5 -10.27 19.06 -17.27
N LYS A 6 -9.21 19.30 -18.06
CA LYS A 6 -7.83 18.92 -17.72
C LYS A 6 -7.35 19.52 -16.39
N LYS A 7 -7.63 20.81 -16.16
CA LYS A 7 -7.20 21.53 -14.94
C LYS A 7 -7.80 20.92 -13.68
N ASN A 8 -9.10 20.66 -13.69
CA ASN A 8 -9.83 20.07 -12.58
C ASN A 8 -9.48 18.59 -12.39
N PHE A 9 -9.16 17.86 -13.46
CA PHE A 9 -8.67 16.49 -13.36
C PHE A 9 -7.37 16.44 -12.55
N PHE A 10 -6.34 17.20 -12.94
CA PHE A 10 -5.07 17.21 -12.22
C PHE A 10 -5.17 17.83 -10.82
N ALA A 11 -5.99 18.86 -10.64
CA ALA A 11 -6.18 19.46 -9.31
C ALA A 11 -6.88 18.50 -8.33
N LYS A 12 -7.82 17.67 -8.82
CA LYS A 12 -8.56 16.72 -7.97
C LYS A 12 -7.81 15.41 -7.75
N LEU A 13 -7.24 14.83 -8.81
CA LEU A 13 -6.57 13.51 -8.74
C LEU A 13 -5.07 13.60 -8.44
N GLY A 14 -4.46 14.79 -8.57
CA GLY A 14 -3.09 15.01 -8.15
C GLY A 14 -2.90 15.03 -6.63
N ILE A 15 -4.00 15.10 -5.88
CA ILE A 15 -4.00 14.93 -4.42
C ILE A 15 -4.25 13.46 -4.11
N LEU A 16 -3.21 12.76 -3.66
CA LEU A 16 -3.36 11.39 -3.22
C LEU A 16 -4.21 11.33 -1.95
N HIS A 17 -5.23 10.49 -1.97
CA HIS A 17 -6.01 10.20 -0.78
C HIS A 17 -5.17 9.43 0.23
N ARG A 18 -5.30 9.79 1.50
CA ARG A 18 -4.68 9.07 2.63
C ARG A 18 -5.67 8.90 3.78
N GLU A 19 -5.58 7.78 4.47
CA GLU A 19 -6.39 7.43 5.64
C GLU A 19 -5.49 7.35 6.87
N LYS A 20 -5.94 7.93 7.98
CA LYS A 20 -5.23 7.82 9.26
C LYS A 20 -5.56 6.48 9.91
N VAL A 21 -4.56 5.70 10.26
CA VAL A 21 -4.70 4.40 10.93
C VAL A 21 -4.02 4.46 12.29
N THR A 22 -4.79 4.21 13.34
CA THR A 22 -4.27 4.12 14.71
C THR A 22 -3.87 2.69 15.03
N LEU A 23 -2.61 2.48 15.41
CA LEU A 23 -2.07 1.21 15.89
C LEU A 23 -2.03 1.22 17.43
N ALA A 24 -2.67 0.24 18.04
CA ALA A 24 -2.75 0.16 19.50
C ALA A 24 -1.35 0.06 20.12
N GLY A 25 -1.01 1.01 21.00
CA GLY A 25 0.30 1.07 21.65
C GLY A 25 1.45 1.65 20.80
N LEU A 26 1.21 1.99 19.53
CA LEU A 26 2.23 2.51 18.61
C LEU A 26 1.93 3.94 18.11
N GLY A 27 0.65 4.34 18.08
CA GLY A 27 0.23 5.68 17.66
C GLY A 27 -0.40 5.71 16.28
N ASP A 28 -0.43 6.91 15.67
CA ASP A 28 -1.10 7.17 14.41
C ASP A 28 -0.11 7.18 13.24
N VAL A 29 -0.47 6.49 12.16
CA VAL A 29 0.20 6.58 10.85
C VAL A 29 -0.81 6.96 9.77
N TYR A 30 -0.31 7.34 8.60
CA TYR A 30 -1.14 7.58 7.42
C TYR A 30 -0.86 6.52 6.37
N VAL A 31 -1.91 5.96 5.80
CA VAL A 31 -1.82 5.05 4.65
C VAL A 31 -2.29 5.82 3.44
N LYS A 32 -1.49 5.89 2.38
CA LYS A 32 -1.84 6.59 1.14
C LYS A 32 -2.19 5.64 0.00
N ALA A 33 -2.98 6.15 -0.95
CA ALA A 33 -3.11 5.53 -2.26
C ALA A 33 -1.77 5.59 -3.02
N LEU A 34 -1.49 4.56 -3.81
CA LEU A 34 -0.36 4.50 -4.72
C LEU A 34 -0.65 5.37 -5.94
N THR A 35 0.39 6.03 -6.44
CA THR A 35 0.36 6.56 -7.81
C THR A 35 0.43 5.40 -8.82
N VAL A 36 0.11 5.66 -10.09
CA VAL A 36 0.27 4.66 -11.18
C VAL A 36 1.68 4.07 -11.18
N LYS A 37 2.71 4.92 -11.10
CA LYS A 37 4.12 4.49 -11.07
C LYS A 37 4.45 3.63 -9.84
N GLU A 38 3.89 3.96 -8.68
CA GLU A 38 4.09 3.17 -7.46
C GLU A 38 3.31 1.85 -7.50
N GLY A 39 2.17 1.78 -8.20
CA GLY A 39 1.45 0.53 -8.47
C GLY A 39 2.27 -0.41 -9.35
N GLU A 40 2.83 0.10 -10.45
CA GLU A 40 3.72 -0.68 -11.33
C GLU A 40 4.99 -1.15 -10.59
N GLU A 41 5.53 -0.33 -9.69
CA GLU A 41 6.64 -0.69 -8.81
C GLU A 41 6.26 -1.83 -7.87
N PHE A 42 5.09 -1.74 -7.23
CA PHE A 42 4.57 -2.78 -6.35
C PHE A 42 4.44 -4.10 -7.12
N GLU A 43 3.83 -4.08 -8.30
CA GLU A 43 3.66 -5.27 -9.13
C GLU A 43 5.01 -5.89 -9.50
N ARG A 44 5.97 -5.08 -9.96
CA ARG A 44 7.31 -5.58 -10.33
C ARG A 44 8.05 -6.21 -9.15
N LEU A 45 7.85 -5.67 -7.95
CA LEU A 45 8.49 -6.18 -6.73
C LEU A 45 7.76 -7.42 -6.20
N ALA A 46 6.43 -7.44 -6.19
CA ALA A 46 5.61 -8.51 -5.64
C ALA A 46 5.53 -9.75 -6.55
N TYR A 47 5.55 -9.57 -7.87
CA TYR A 47 5.36 -10.65 -8.84
C TYR A 47 6.65 -10.97 -9.62
N ASN A 48 6.79 -12.25 -9.98
CA ASN A 48 7.75 -12.75 -10.94
C ASN A 48 7.30 -12.44 -12.37
N THR A 49 8.19 -12.68 -13.34
CA THR A 49 7.90 -12.45 -14.78
C THR A 49 6.79 -13.34 -15.34
N ASP A 50 6.45 -14.43 -14.64
CA ASP A 50 5.34 -15.33 -14.96
C ASP A 50 4.01 -14.94 -14.29
N GLY A 51 3.99 -13.82 -13.55
CA GLY A 51 2.81 -13.32 -12.84
C GLY A 51 2.55 -14.02 -11.50
N GLN A 52 3.43 -14.91 -11.03
CA GLN A 52 3.31 -15.51 -9.70
C GLN A 52 3.91 -14.61 -8.62
N PHE A 53 3.40 -14.70 -7.39
CA PHE A 53 4.01 -14.01 -6.25
C PHE A 53 5.43 -14.51 -5.99
N LYS A 54 6.31 -13.62 -5.56
CA LYS A 54 7.64 -13.99 -5.07
C LYS A 54 7.53 -14.56 -3.66
N ASP A 55 7.97 -15.80 -3.48
CA ASP A 55 7.95 -16.51 -2.19
C ASP A 55 8.66 -15.74 -1.05
N ASP A 56 9.74 -15.02 -1.36
CA ASP A 56 10.55 -14.30 -0.36
C ASP A 56 10.03 -12.90 -0.01
N THR A 57 9.04 -12.38 -0.76
CA THR A 57 8.49 -11.04 -0.53
C THR A 57 7.09 -11.17 0.04
N SER A 58 6.93 -10.88 1.33
CA SER A 58 5.57 -10.69 1.86
C SER A 58 4.97 -9.46 1.18
N ALA A 59 4.13 -9.69 0.18
CA ALA A 59 3.42 -8.63 -0.54
C ALA A 59 2.63 -7.70 0.40
N LYS A 60 2.24 -8.21 1.59
CA LYS A 60 1.64 -7.41 2.66
C LYS A 60 2.64 -6.39 3.23
N SER A 61 3.83 -6.83 3.62
CA SER A 61 4.90 -5.95 4.13
C SER A 61 5.36 -4.96 3.06
N LEU A 62 5.47 -5.40 1.80
CA LEU A 62 5.79 -4.51 0.69
C LEU A 62 4.71 -3.43 0.50
N MET A 63 3.43 -3.80 0.51
CA MET A 63 2.34 -2.83 0.43
C MET A 63 2.41 -1.81 1.58
N VAL A 64 2.72 -2.27 2.80
CA VAL A 64 2.94 -1.40 3.96
C VAL A 64 4.11 -0.44 3.73
N ILE A 65 5.26 -0.92 3.27
CA ILE A 65 6.43 -0.09 2.95
C ILE A 65 6.08 1.02 1.95
N MET A 66 5.28 0.66 0.94
CA MET A 66 4.99 1.59 -0.15
C MET A 66 3.95 2.65 0.21
N THR A 67 3.05 2.35 1.15
CA THR A 67 1.86 3.17 1.45
C THR A 67 1.89 3.89 2.79
N VAL A 68 2.72 3.46 3.74
CA VAL A 68 2.71 4.02 5.10
C VAL A 68 3.63 5.23 5.21
N GLU A 69 3.05 6.34 5.66
CA GLU A 69 3.69 7.64 5.80
C GLU A 69 3.41 8.27 7.17
N ASP A 70 4.25 9.21 7.55
CA ASP A 70 4.02 10.09 8.69
C ASP A 70 2.95 11.16 8.38
N LYS A 71 2.68 12.04 9.35
CA LYS A 71 1.74 13.16 9.17
C LYS A 71 2.15 14.13 8.05
N GLY A 72 3.45 14.28 7.83
CA GLY A 72 4.05 15.13 6.79
C GLY A 72 4.03 14.52 5.39
N GLY A 73 3.71 13.23 5.25
CA GLY A 73 3.76 12.52 3.97
C GLY A 73 5.14 11.93 3.66
N ASN A 74 6.02 11.78 4.65
CA ASN A 74 7.28 11.08 4.48
C ASN A 74 7.07 9.58 4.71
N LYS A 75 7.64 8.72 3.86
CA LYS A 75 7.60 7.26 4.06
C LYS A 75 8.24 6.90 5.41
N LEU A 76 7.55 6.04 6.17
CA LEU A 76 8.07 5.55 7.45
C LEU A 76 8.99 4.34 7.29
N PHE A 77 8.86 3.60 6.20
CA PHE A 77 9.63 2.40 5.92
C PHE A 77 10.22 2.46 4.51
N ASN A 78 11.26 1.66 4.31
CA ASN A 78 11.92 1.46 3.03
C ASN A 78 12.12 -0.05 2.78
N LEU A 79 12.72 -0.41 1.63
CA LEU A 79 12.89 -1.81 1.25
C LEU A 79 13.86 -2.58 2.15
N ASP A 80 14.80 -1.91 2.81
CA ASP A 80 15.73 -2.54 3.76
C ASP A 80 15.01 -3.00 5.04
N ASP A 81 13.82 -2.47 5.32
CA ASP A 81 12.99 -2.87 6.46
C ASP A 81 12.15 -4.13 6.19
N LEU A 82 12.17 -4.66 4.96
CA LEU A 82 11.29 -5.76 4.54
C LEU A 82 11.43 -7.00 5.42
N GLU A 83 12.66 -7.46 5.65
CA GLU A 83 12.95 -8.63 6.49
C GLU A 83 12.48 -8.42 7.93
N GLN A 84 12.65 -7.22 8.47
CA GLN A 84 12.18 -6.92 9.81
C GLN A 84 10.65 -6.94 9.86
N LEU A 85 9.97 -6.31 8.90
CA LEU A 85 8.51 -6.27 8.84
C LEU A 85 7.87 -7.64 8.66
N THR A 86 8.48 -8.55 7.88
CA THR A 86 7.97 -9.92 7.73
C THR A 86 8.09 -10.76 9.01
N SER A 87 9.02 -10.41 9.91
CA SER A 87 9.19 -11.05 11.21
C SER A 87 8.31 -10.47 12.33
N MET A 88 7.61 -9.36 12.08
CA MET A 88 6.79 -8.67 13.09
C MET A 88 5.45 -9.37 13.35
N PRO A 89 4.77 -9.06 14.48
CA PRO A 89 3.41 -9.51 14.72
C PRO A 89 2.47 -9.17 13.56
N ALA A 90 1.74 -10.17 13.07
CA ALA A 90 0.91 -10.02 11.88
C ALA A 90 -0.25 -9.02 12.05
N ALA A 91 -0.77 -8.83 13.26
CA ALA A 91 -1.99 -8.03 13.47
C ALA A 91 -1.84 -6.54 13.08
N PRO A 92 -0.80 -5.79 13.53
CA PRO A 92 -0.52 -4.45 13.03
C PRO A 92 -0.31 -4.38 11.52
N ILE A 93 0.47 -5.31 10.96
CA ILE A 93 0.77 -5.36 9.52
C ILE A 93 -0.51 -5.59 8.70
N ASN A 94 -1.33 -6.57 9.10
CA ASN A 94 -2.61 -6.86 8.46
C ASN A 94 -3.56 -5.66 8.51
N LYS A 95 -3.59 -4.91 9.62
CA LYS A 95 -4.42 -3.71 9.73
C LYS A 95 -4.02 -2.62 8.74
N LEU A 96 -2.72 -2.36 8.61
CA LEU A 96 -2.18 -1.40 7.65
C LEU A 96 -2.42 -1.87 6.22
N PHE A 97 -2.15 -3.14 5.95
CA PHE A 97 -2.40 -3.77 4.66
C PHE A 97 -3.87 -3.65 4.25
N SER A 98 -4.83 -3.98 5.12
CA SER A 98 -6.26 -3.84 4.81
C SER A 98 -6.67 -2.40 4.49
N ALA A 99 -6.12 -1.40 5.19
CA ALA A 99 -6.36 0.00 4.88
C ALA A 99 -5.78 0.38 3.50
N ALA A 100 -4.58 -0.11 3.17
CA ALA A 100 -3.94 0.13 1.88
C ALA A 100 -4.75 -0.49 0.73
N MET A 101 -5.22 -1.73 0.87
CA MET A 101 -6.03 -2.42 -0.15
C MET A 101 -7.33 -1.66 -0.43
N LYS A 102 -8.02 -1.22 0.64
CA LYS A 102 -9.24 -0.44 0.54
C LYS A 102 -9.03 0.88 -0.20
N LEU A 103 -7.93 1.59 0.06
CA LEU A 103 -7.59 2.85 -0.61
C LEU A 103 -7.23 2.65 -2.09
N ASN A 104 -6.55 1.56 -2.41
CA ASN A 104 -6.08 1.26 -3.76
C ASN A 104 -7.12 0.51 -4.60
N SER A 105 -8.33 0.30 -4.07
CA SER A 105 -9.42 -0.44 -4.73
C SER A 105 -8.99 -1.82 -5.22
N ILE A 106 -8.03 -2.43 -4.53
CA ILE A 106 -7.60 -3.78 -4.82
C ILE A 106 -8.67 -4.72 -4.28
N THR A 107 -9.14 -5.64 -5.13
CA THR A 107 -10.38 -6.38 -4.90
C THR A 107 -10.19 -7.50 -3.88
N GLU A 108 -11.29 -8.01 -3.33
CA GLU A 108 -11.27 -9.18 -2.43
C GLU A 108 -10.64 -10.42 -3.09
N ASN A 109 -10.76 -10.56 -4.42
CA ASN A 109 -10.14 -11.64 -5.17
C ASN A 109 -8.60 -11.56 -5.12
N ASP A 110 -8.04 -10.37 -5.32
CA ASP A 110 -6.59 -10.13 -5.23
C ASP A 110 -6.09 -10.38 -3.78
N ILE A 111 -6.92 -10.10 -2.77
CA ILE A 111 -6.64 -10.40 -1.35
C ILE A 111 -6.59 -11.91 -1.09
N GLU A 112 -7.45 -12.71 -1.72
CA GLU A 112 -7.44 -14.17 -1.54
C GLU A 112 -6.19 -14.81 -2.12
N GLU A 113 -5.70 -14.32 -3.26
CA GLU A 113 -4.41 -14.75 -3.81
C GLU A 113 -3.26 -14.40 -2.85
N LEU A 114 -3.29 -13.21 -2.25
CA LEU A 114 -2.34 -12.74 -1.23
C LEU A 114 -2.41 -13.48 0.12
N LYS A 115 -3.49 -14.25 0.38
CA LYS A 115 -3.67 -15.02 1.63
C LYS A 115 -3.27 -16.48 1.50
N LYS A 116 -3.14 -17.00 0.27
CA LYS A 116 -2.80 -18.40 0.00
C LYS A 116 -1.30 -18.70 0.04
N ASN A 117 -0.47 -17.66 0.13
CA ASN A 117 0.97 -17.70 0.39
C ASN A 117 1.29 -17.11 1.77
#